data_AF-A0A9X8D4T7-F1
#
_entry.id   AF-A0A9X8D4T7-F1
#
_cell.length_a   1.000
_cell.length_b   1.000
_cell.length_c   1.000
_cell.angle_alpha   90.00
_cell.angle_beta   90.00
_cell.angle_gamma   90.00
#
_symmetry.space_group_name_H-M   'P 1'
#
loop_
_entity.id
_entity.type
_entity.pdbx_description
1 polymer ?
#
loop_
_entity_poly.entity_id
_entity_poly.type
_entity_poly.pdbx_seq_one_letter_code
_entity_poly.pdbx_strand_id
1 'polypeptide(L)'
;MARSDARTRTTWLSLSLAGTLLGFGLAIALSGLFAWLGPGGMAPLNKYQFNMWIVPPLWLAACAAVFMARSAWRAWAWLGAANVLAYAALFAVRQGQG
;
A
#
# COMPACT_ATOMS: atom_id res chain seq x y z
N MET A 1 21.87 -29.76 2.52
CA MET A 1 22.02 -28.28 2.63
C MET A 1 21.32 -27.50 1.50
N ALA A 2 21.34 -27.93 0.23
CA ALA A 2 20.78 -27.15 -0.90
C ALA A 2 19.26 -26.78 -0.87
N ARG A 3 18.40 -27.54 -0.19
CA ARG A 3 16.94 -27.25 -0.13
C ARG A 3 16.58 -26.08 0.79
N SER A 4 17.41 -25.79 1.78
CA SER A 4 17.15 -24.75 2.79
C SER A 4 17.27 -23.35 2.16
N ASP A 5 18.30 -23.14 1.33
CA ASP A 5 18.54 -21.86 0.66
C ASP A 5 17.45 -21.52 -0.36
N ALA A 6 16.97 -22.51 -1.11
CA ALA A 6 15.90 -22.32 -2.08
C ALA A 6 14.61 -21.81 -1.41
N ARG A 7 14.20 -22.43 -0.29
CA ARG A 7 13.01 -22.02 0.47
C ARG A 7 13.14 -20.59 1.02
N THR A 8 14.32 -20.24 1.53
CA THR A 8 14.61 -18.89 2.02
C THR A 8 14.56 -17.87 0.87
N ARG A 9 15.21 -18.13 -0.27
CA ARG A 9 15.16 -17.25 -1.45
C ARG A 9 13.75 -17.04 -1.98
N THR A 10 12.94 -18.09 -2.09
CA THR A 10 11.54 -17.98 -2.54
C THR A 10 10.72 -17.13 -1.57
N THR A 11 10.94 -17.28 -0.25
CA THR A 11 10.26 -16.47 0.77
C THR A 11 10.64 -15.00 0.65
N TRP A 12 11.93 -14.70 0.47
CA TRP A 12 12.42 -13.33 0.27
C TRP A 12 11.85 -12.69 -1.00
N LEU A 13 11.88 -13.39 -2.13
CA LEU A 13 11.29 -12.91 -3.38
C LEU A 13 9.79 -12.64 -3.23
N SER A 14 9.07 -13.56 -2.58
CA SER A 14 7.62 -13.41 -2.35
C SER A 14 7.29 -12.22 -1.45
N LEU A 15 8.11 -11.93 -0.44
CA LEU A 15 7.95 -10.76 0.43
C LEU A 15 8.24 -9.47 -0.33
N SER A 16 9.33 -9.42 -1.10
CA SER A 16 9.64 -8.27 -1.95
C SER A 16 8.53 -8.00 -2.95
N LEU A 17 8.00 -9.03 -3.62
CA LEU A 17 6.92 -8.88 -4.60
C LEU A 17 5.62 -8.37 -3.93
N ALA A 18 5.29 -8.87 -2.74
CA ALA A 18 4.14 -8.39 -1.96
C ALA A 18 4.28 -6.90 -1.61
N GLY A 19 5.44 -6.51 -1.07
CA GLY A 19 5.73 -5.13 -0.69
C GLY A 19 5.70 -4.19 -1.90
N THR A 20 6.30 -4.60 -3.02
CA THR A 20 6.28 -3.80 -4.24
C THR A 20 4.87 -3.64 -4.79
N LEU A 21 4.15 -4.73 -5.06
CA LEU A 21 2.85 -4.66 -5.76
C LEU A 21 1.73 -4.16 -4.84
N LEU A 22 1.51 -4.84 -3.72
CA LEU A 22 0.42 -4.50 -2.81
C LEU A 22 0.77 -3.27 -1.96
N GLY A 23 2.03 -3.09 -1.57
CA GLY A 23 2.42 -1.88 -0.86
C GLY A 23 2.26 -0.64 -1.74
N PHE A 24 2.59 -0.72 -3.04
CA PHE A 24 2.39 0.41 -3.95
C PHE A 24 0.89 0.68 -4.16
N GLY A 25 0.10 -0.38 -4.39
CA GLY A 25 -1.36 -0.26 -4.49
C GLY A 25 -1.99 0.41 -3.27
N LEU A 26 -1.52 0.05 -2.07
CA LEU A 26 -1.97 0.65 -0.81
C LEU A 26 -1.58 2.12 -0.71
N ALA A 27 -0.35 2.48 -1.07
CA ALA A 27 0.13 3.86 -1.05
C ALA A 27 -0.70 4.75 -1.99
N ILE A 28 -1.04 4.26 -3.18
CA ILE A 28 -1.90 4.97 -4.13
C ILE A 28 -3.33 5.12 -3.59
N ALA A 29 -3.91 4.06 -3.01
CA ALA A 29 -5.27 4.12 -2.45
C ALA A 29 -5.36 5.13 -1.29
N LEU A 30 -4.37 5.12 -0.38
CA LEU A 30 -4.30 6.05 0.74
C LEU A 30 -4.06 7.49 0.27
N SER A 31 -3.15 7.71 -0.67
CA SER A 31 -2.96 9.01 -1.32
C SER A 31 -4.25 9.52 -1.97
N GLY A 32 -4.95 8.66 -2.71
CA GLY A 32 -6.29 8.98 -3.23
C GLY A 32 -7.24 9.40 -2.11
N LEU A 33 -7.30 8.66 -1.00
CA LEU A 33 -8.14 8.99 0.14
C LEU A 33 -7.84 10.41 0.66
N PHE A 34 -6.56 10.75 0.85
CA PHE A 34 -6.13 12.09 1.28
C PHE A 34 -6.50 13.19 0.29
N ALA A 35 -6.48 12.91 -1.01
CA ALA A 35 -6.89 13.88 -2.01
C ALA A 35 -8.41 14.20 -1.94
N TRP A 36 -9.23 13.19 -1.65
CA TRP A 36 -10.70 13.30 -1.63
C TRP A 36 -11.29 13.57 -0.24
N LEU A 37 -10.54 13.35 0.85
CA LEU A 37 -10.90 13.70 2.23
C LEU A 37 -10.65 15.20 2.49
N GLY A 38 -11.60 16.05 2.10
CA GLY A 38 -11.65 17.45 2.54
C GLY A 38 -12.44 18.36 1.60
N PRO A 39 -13.15 19.38 2.12
CA PRO A 39 -13.91 20.32 1.30
C PRO A 39 -12.97 21.11 0.36
N GLY A 40 -13.33 21.20 -0.93
CA GLY A 40 -12.55 21.94 -1.94
C GLY A 40 -11.71 21.09 -2.91
N GLY A 41 -11.79 19.75 -2.84
CA GLY A 41 -11.12 18.86 -3.81
C GLY A 41 -9.60 19.06 -3.86
N MET A 42 -9.02 18.98 -5.07
CA MET A 42 -7.59 19.19 -5.32
C MET A 42 -7.25 20.65 -5.68
N ALA A 43 -8.11 21.63 -5.40
CA ALA A 43 -7.91 23.02 -5.87
C ALA A 43 -6.60 23.72 -5.40
N PRO A 44 -6.02 23.44 -4.21
CA PRO A 44 -4.77 24.06 -3.80
C PRO A 44 -3.53 23.31 -4.32
N LEU A 45 -2.60 24.02 -4.98
CA LEU A 45 -1.30 23.49 -5.44
C LEU A 45 -0.52 22.74 -4.33
N ASN A 46 -0.63 23.22 -3.10
CA ASN A 46 0.01 22.62 -1.92
C ASN A 46 -0.52 21.20 -1.64
N LYS A 47 -1.81 20.96 -1.92
CA LYS A 47 -2.47 19.66 -1.68
C LYS A 47 -2.02 18.62 -2.70
N TYR A 48 -1.77 19.04 -3.96
CA TYR A 48 -1.18 18.18 -4.99
C TYR A 48 0.24 17.74 -4.66
N GLN A 49 1.11 18.68 -4.28
CA GLN A 49 2.49 18.35 -3.94
C GLN A 49 2.54 17.40 -2.74
N PHE A 50 1.80 17.70 -1.67
CA PHE A 50 1.70 16.82 -0.52
C PHE A 50 1.24 15.41 -0.94
N ASN A 51 0.20 15.33 -1.78
CA ASN A 51 -0.33 14.05 -2.23
C ASN A 51 0.66 13.25 -3.09
N MET A 52 1.49 13.93 -3.89
CA MET A 52 2.56 13.28 -4.65
C MET A 52 3.69 12.79 -3.75
N TRP A 53 4.07 13.58 -2.75
CA TRP A 53 5.20 13.29 -1.87
C TRP A 53 4.88 12.30 -0.74
N ILE A 54 3.60 12.06 -0.42
CA ILE A 54 3.23 11.08 0.60
C ILE A 54 3.23 9.63 0.10
N VAL A 55 3.19 9.42 -1.22
CA VAL A 55 3.20 8.07 -1.82
C VAL A 55 4.50 7.31 -1.52
N PRO A 56 5.72 7.86 -1.74
CA PRO A 56 6.95 7.13 -1.45
C PRO A 56 7.13 6.74 0.03
N PRO A 57 6.87 7.63 1.01
CA PRO A 57 6.90 7.27 2.44
C PRO A 57 5.90 6.16 2.79
N LEU A 58 4.66 6.24 2.30
CA LEU A 58 3.65 5.21 2.54
C LEU A 58 4.08 3.87 1.93
N TRP A 59 4.63 3.90 0.71
CA TRP A 59 5.10 2.71 0.03
C TRP A 59 6.27 2.06 0.78
N LEU A 60 7.26 2.84 1.21
CA LEU A 60 8.40 2.35 1.99
C LEU A 60 7.97 1.80 3.35
N ALA A 61 7.02 2.44 4.04
CA ALA A 61 6.46 1.93 5.28
C ALA A 61 5.75 0.58 5.08
N ALA A 62 4.99 0.43 4.00
CA ALA A 62 4.36 -0.83 3.64
C ALA A 62 5.42 -1.92 3.34
N CYS A 63 6.45 -1.59 2.56
CA CYS A 63 7.57 -2.50 2.29
C CYS A 63 8.28 -2.94 3.59
N ALA A 64 8.55 -2.02 4.51
CA ALA A 64 9.16 -2.33 5.80
C ALA A 64 8.27 -3.27 6.65
N ALA A 65 6.96 -3.04 6.66
CA ALA A 65 6.01 -3.89 7.37
C ALA A 65 5.98 -5.34 6.84
N VAL A 66 6.19 -5.53 5.53
CA VAL A 66 6.29 -6.87 4.95
C VAL A 66 7.51 -7.63 5.47
N PHE A 67 8.65 -6.97 5.66
CA PHE A 67 9.85 -7.62 6.18
C PHE A 67 9.76 -7.96 7.68
N MET A 68 8.85 -7.33 8.43
CA MET A 68 8.53 -7.76 9.81
C MET A 68 7.68 -9.04 9.84
N ALA A 69 7.03 -9.41 8.74
CA ALA A 69 6.22 -10.61 8.70
C ALA A 69 7.10 -11.87 8.59
N ARG A 70 6.99 -12.76 9.60
CA ARG A 70 7.70 -14.06 9.62
C ARG A 70 7.22 -15.06 8.57
N SER A 71 6.16 -14.74 7.81
CA SER A 71 5.57 -15.61 6.79
C SER A 71 5.11 -14.80 5.59
N ALA A 72 5.55 -15.20 4.40
CA ALA A 72 5.16 -14.58 3.13
C ALA A 72 3.64 -14.60 2.92
N TRP A 73 2.98 -15.73 3.18
CA TRP A 73 1.53 -15.84 3.04
C TRP A 73 0.79 -14.82 3.91
N ARG A 74 1.25 -14.65 5.16
CA ARG A 74 0.63 -13.73 6.11
C ARG A 74 0.82 -12.27 5.67
N ALA A 75 1.96 -11.93 5.06
CA ALA A 75 2.19 -10.63 4.47
C ALA A 75 1.22 -10.35 3.30
N TRP A 76 1.08 -11.30 2.38
CA TRP A 76 0.14 -11.20 1.26
C TRP A 76 -1.31 -11.03 1.73
N ALA A 77 -1.75 -11.83 2.71
CA ALA A 77 -3.10 -11.74 3.26
C ALA A 77 -3.35 -10.37 3.92
N TRP A 78 -2.42 -9.89 4.75
CA TRP A 78 -2.56 -8.59 5.41
C TRP A 78 -2.54 -7.42 4.44
N LEU A 79 -1.59 -7.40 3.51
CA LEU A 79 -1.52 -6.34 2.51
C LEU A 79 -2.71 -6.38 1.54
N GLY A 80 -3.17 -7.57 1.17
CA GLY A 80 -4.36 -7.75 0.35
C GLY A 80 -5.60 -7.21 1.05
N ALA A 81 -5.82 -7.59 2.32
CA ALA A 81 -6.92 -7.07 3.12
C ALA A 81 -6.83 -5.54 3.30
N ALA A 82 -5.64 -5.00 3.58
CA ALA A 82 -5.42 -3.57 3.69
C ALA A 82 -5.74 -2.82 2.37
N ASN A 83 -5.34 -3.38 1.22
CA ASN A 83 -5.70 -2.83 -0.09
C ASN A 83 -7.21 -2.81 -0.29
N VAL A 84 -7.88 -3.95 -0.07
CA VAL A 84 -9.34 -4.05 -0.24
C VAL A 84 -10.05 -3.02 0.64
N LEU A 85 -9.65 -2.89 1.91
CA LEU A 85 -10.22 -1.90 2.82
C LEU A 85 -9.95 -0.46 2.35
N ALA A 86 -8.72 -0.15 1.92
CA ALA A 86 -8.36 1.19 1.45
C ALA A 86 -9.13 1.58 0.17
N TYR A 87 -9.25 0.68 -0.80
CA TYR A 87 -10.03 0.91 -2.01
C TYR A 87 -11.54 0.96 -1.74
N ALA A 88 -12.06 0.15 -0.80
CA ALA A 88 -13.46 0.23 -0.38
C ALA A 88 -13.77 1.59 0.28
N ALA A 89 -12.88 2.06 1.16
CA ALA A 89 -13.01 3.40 1.75
C ALA A 89 -12.94 4.50 0.68
N LEU A 90 -12.02 4.39 -0.29
CA LEU A 90 -11.91 5.34 -1.40
C LEU A 90 -13.17 5.37 -2.25
N PHE A 91 -13.76 4.20 -2.52
CA PHE A 91 -15.02 4.10 -3.25
C PHE A 91 -16.16 4.75 -2.46
N ALA A 92 -16.28 4.50 -1.17
CA ALA A 92 -17.30 5.10 -0.31
C ALA A 92 -17.18 6.65 -0.26
N VAL A 93 -15.96 7.18 -0.10
CA VAL A 93 -15.70 8.63 -0.11
C VAL A 93 -16.04 9.25 -1.46
N ARG A 94 -15.81 8.54 -2.56
CA ARG A 94 -16.17 9.00 -3.91
C ARG A 94 -17.66 8.98 -4.18
N GLN A 95 -18.38 7.95 -3.72
CA GLN A 95 -19.84 7.87 -3.86
C GLN A 95 -20.55 8.98 -3.08
N GLY A 96 -20.04 9.37 -1.90
CA GLY A 96 -20.61 10.49 -1.12
C GLY A 96 -20.35 11.89 -1.68
N GLN A 97 -19.57 12.02 -2.76
CA GLN A 97 -19.29 13.30 -3.43
C GLN A 97 -19.96 13.43 -4.80
N GLY A 98 -20.71 12.41 -5.24
CA GLY A 98 -21.48 12.40 -6.49
C GLY A 98 -22.90 12.94 -6.33
#